data_AF-A0A969HDZ7-F1
#
_entry.id   AF-A0A969HDZ7-F1
#
_cell.length_a   1.000
_cell.length_b   1.000
_cell.length_c   1.000
_cell.angle_alpha   90.00
_cell.angle_beta   90.00
_cell.angle_gamma   90.00
#
_symmetry.space_group_name_H-M   'P 1'
#
loop_
_entity.id
_entity.type
_entity.pdbx_description
1 polymer ?
#
loop_
_entity_poly.entity_id
_entity_poly.type
_entity_poly.pdbx_seq_one_letter_code
_entity_poly.pdbx_strand_id
1 'polypeptide(L)'
;MFSWLLLGHLLGDWLLQNDWMARGKRQGLITLAGMTHFLTYTAMILIMVWLRHPRPLDLNLALALGVIVFVSHWLIDATNLVQVWMRFYGQSDREMVRIMVDQTLHLLTLGLLTVIPVFGW
;
A
#
# COMPACT_ATOMS: atom_id res chain seq x y z
N MET A 1 10.40 -5.45 11.61
CA MET A 1 10.04 -5.24 10.19
C MET A 1 8.90 -4.23 10.03
N PHE A 2 7.77 -4.39 10.74
CA PHE A 2 6.59 -3.51 10.59
C PHE A 2 6.89 -2.01 10.57
N SER A 3 7.66 -1.47 11.52
CA SER A 3 7.98 -0.03 11.56
C SER A 3 8.68 0.49 10.29
N TRP A 4 9.50 -0.35 9.64
CA TRP A 4 10.15 0.01 8.37
C TRP A 4 9.15 0.00 7.20
N LEU A 5 8.24 -0.97 7.18
CA LEU A 5 7.14 -0.98 6.21
C LEU A 5 6.22 0.23 6.41
N LEU A 6 5.91 0.59 7.66
CA LEU A 6 5.14 1.77 8.01
C LEU A 6 5.82 3.05 7.50
N LEU A 7 7.15 3.18 7.69
CA LEU A 7 7.89 4.30 7.12
C LEU A 7 7.80 4.33 5.59
N GLY A 8 7.96 3.18 4.92
CA GLY A 8 7.83 3.08 3.46
C GLY A 8 6.44 3.49 2.97
N HIS A 9 5.40 3.12 3.73
CA HIS A 9 4.03 3.52 3.46
C HIS A 9 3.83 5.03 3.62
N LEU A 10 4.28 5.63 4.72
CA LEU A 10 4.19 7.09 4.92
C LEU A 10 4.96 7.85 3.83
N LEU A 11 6.12 7.35 3.41
CA LEU A 11 6.88 7.95 2.32
C LEU A 11 6.15 7.84 0.98
N GLY A 12 5.66 6.66 0.61
CA GLY A 12 4.98 6.43 -0.68
C GLY A 12 3.61 7.11 -0.77
N ASP A 13 2.81 7.03 0.30
CA ASP A 13 1.39 7.36 0.30
C ASP A 13 1.11 8.81 0.72
N TRP A 14 1.96 9.37 1.58
CA TRP A 14 1.79 10.74 2.10
C TRP A 14 2.85 11.72 1.61
N LEU A 15 4.13 11.34 1.62
CA LEU A 15 5.20 12.28 1.28
C LEU A 15 5.38 12.45 -0.23
N LEU A 16 5.34 11.35 -0.98
CA LEU A 16 5.61 11.33 -2.42
C LEU A 16 4.35 11.34 -3.29
N GLN A 17 3.19 11.05 -2.71
CA GLN A 17 1.91 11.20 -3.41
C GLN A 17 1.57 12.68 -3.57
N ASN A 18 1.17 13.06 -4.78
CA ASN A 18 0.66 14.41 -5.07
C ASN A 18 -0.82 14.39 -5.49
N ASP A 19 -1.42 15.56 -5.66
CA ASP A 19 -2.84 15.72 -6.02
C ASP A 19 -3.24 15.04 -7.33
N TRP A 20 -2.32 14.92 -8.29
CA TRP A 20 -2.59 14.23 -9.56
C TRP A 20 -2.73 12.72 -9.33
N MET A 21 -1.82 12.13 -8.56
CA MET A 21 -1.88 10.73 -8.15
C MET A 21 -3.14 10.44 -7.33
N ALA A 22 -3.39 11.23 -6.27
CA ALA A 22 -4.50 11.00 -5.34
C ALA A 22 -5.87 11.05 -6.03
N ARG A 23 -6.06 11.98 -6.96
CA ARG A 23 -7.32 12.08 -7.73
C ARG A 23 -7.39 11.03 -8.83
N GLY A 24 -6.30 10.81 -9.55
CA GLY A 24 -6.27 9.92 -10.71
C GLY A 24 -6.32 8.43 -10.36
N LYS A 25 -5.86 8.02 -9.17
CA LYS A 25 -5.91 6.61 -8.73
C LYS A 25 -7.34 6.07 -8.58
N ARG A 26 -8.32 6.96 -8.34
CA ARG A 26 -9.75 6.61 -8.16
C ARG A 26 -10.59 6.73 -9.44
N GLN A 27 -10.02 7.14 -10.56
CA GLN A 27 -10.74 7.37 -11.82
C GLN A 27 -10.92 6.11 -12.68
N GLY A 28 -10.37 4.97 -12.25
CA GLY A 28 -10.47 3.71 -12.95
C GLY A 28 -9.42 2.73 -12.45
N LEU A 29 -9.53 1.47 -12.88
CA LEU A 29 -8.63 0.40 -12.44
C LEU A 29 -7.19 0.59 -12.94
N ILE A 30 -7.02 1.18 -14.12
CA ILE A 30 -5.71 1.38 -14.74
C ILE A 30 -5.65 2.80 -15.29
N THR A 31 -5.02 3.69 -14.52
CA THR A 31 -4.75 5.08 -14.91
C THR A 31 -3.26 5.36 -14.80
N LEU A 32 -2.71 6.26 -15.62
CA LEU A 32 -1.29 6.62 -15.53
C LEU A 32 -0.93 7.20 -14.15
N ALA A 33 -1.83 8.01 -13.59
CA ALA A 33 -1.68 8.58 -12.25
C ALA A 33 -1.65 7.50 -11.17
N GLY A 34 -2.60 6.56 -11.22
CA GLY A 34 -2.66 5.43 -10.30
C GLY A 34 -1.43 4.53 -10.43
N MET A 35 -1.06 4.12 -11.64
CA MET A 35 0.10 3.25 -11.87
C MET A 35 1.41 3.90 -11.39
N THR A 36 1.61 5.19 -11.66
CA THR A 36 2.77 5.93 -11.13
C THR A 36 2.79 5.87 -9.60
N HIS A 37 1.65 6.09 -8.96
CA HIS A 37 1.53 6.02 -7.51
C HIS A 37 1.80 4.62 -6.95
N PHE A 38 1.16 3.58 -7.51
CA PHE A 38 1.30 2.19 -7.05
C PHE A 38 2.75 1.69 -7.20
N LEU A 39 3.42 2.06 -8.29
CA LEU A 39 4.84 1.78 -8.50
C LEU A 39 5.73 2.55 -7.52
N THR A 40 5.44 3.83 -7.26
CA THR A 40 6.18 4.66 -6.30
C THR A 40 6.06 4.09 -4.88
N TYR A 41 4.85 3.74 -4.47
CA TYR A 41 4.57 3.09 -3.20
C TYR A 41 5.31 1.75 -3.06
N THR A 42 5.19 0.89 -4.06
CA THR A 42 5.86 -0.42 -4.07
C THR A 42 7.38 -0.27 -3.99
N ALA A 43 7.95 0.67 -4.73
CA ALA A 43 9.38 0.97 -4.67
C ALA A 43 9.81 1.42 -3.27
N MET A 44 9.06 2.30 -2.61
CA MET A 44 9.39 2.74 -1.24
C MET A 44 9.34 1.57 -0.25
N ILE A 45 8.34 0.70 -0.35
CA ILE A 45 8.27 -0.50 0.49
C ILE A 45 9.48 -1.42 0.25
N LEU A 46 9.82 -1.71 -1.00
CA LEU A 46 10.97 -2.56 -1.34
C LEU A 46 12.30 -1.95 -0.87
N ILE A 47 12.46 -0.63 -0.97
CA ILE A 47 13.65 0.08 -0.44
C ILE A 47 13.73 -0.07 1.08
N MET A 48 12.63 0.12 1.81
CA MET A 48 12.65 -0.05 3.27
C MET A 48 12.95 -1.49 3.70
N VAL A 49 12.44 -2.47 2.95
CA VAL A 49 12.78 -3.87 3.17
C VAL A 49 14.25 -4.11 2.87
N TRP A 50 14.77 -3.63 1.74
CA TRP A 50 16.19 -3.76 1.39
C TRP A 50 17.12 -3.14 2.45
N LEU A 51 16.78 -1.96 2.98
CA LEU A 51 17.55 -1.28 4.04
C LEU A 51 17.55 -2.04 5.37
N ARG A 52 16.46 -2.72 5.71
CA ARG A 52 16.31 -3.41 7.00
C ARG A 52 16.69 -4.89 6.94
N HIS A 53 16.56 -5.54 5.80
CA HIS A 53 16.69 -7.00 5.74
C HIS A 53 18.14 -7.42 6.07
N PRO A 54 18.34 -8.41 6.96
CA PRO A 54 19.68 -8.76 7.47
C PRO A 54 20.60 -9.39 6.41
N ARG A 55 20.06 -9.79 5.27
CA ARG A 55 20.77 -10.41 4.15
C ARG A 55 20.24 -9.84 2.83
N PRO A 56 21.01 -9.91 1.73
CA PRO A 56 20.46 -9.61 0.41
C PRO A 56 19.18 -10.39 0.17
N LEU A 57 18.10 -9.71 -0.23
CA LEU A 57 16.87 -10.40 -0.62
C LEU A 57 17.15 -11.20 -1.88
N ASP A 58 16.71 -12.46 -1.89
CA ASP A 58 16.61 -13.23 -3.12
C ASP A 58 15.71 -12.49 -4.12
N LEU A 59 16.08 -12.49 -5.40
CA LEU A 59 15.35 -11.75 -6.43
C LEU A 59 13.90 -12.25 -6.56
N ASN A 60 13.66 -13.56 -6.49
CA ASN A 60 12.31 -14.11 -6.58
C ASN A 60 11.47 -13.69 -5.37
N LEU A 61 12.09 -13.65 -4.18
CA LEU A 61 11.43 -13.18 -2.97
C LEU A 61 11.08 -11.69 -3.06
N ALA A 62 12.00 -10.87 -3.59
CA ALA A 62 11.77 -9.44 -3.80
C ALA A 62 10.65 -9.18 -4.80
N LEU A 63 10.63 -9.94 -5.90
CA LEU A 63 9.57 -9.88 -6.91
C LEU A 63 8.22 -10.33 -6.34
N ALA A 64 8.19 -11.43 -5.59
CA ALA A 64 6.98 -11.93 -4.94
C ALA A 64 6.41 -10.89 -3.95
N LEU A 65 7.27 -10.31 -3.11
CA LEU A 65 6.90 -9.22 -2.21
C LEU A 65 6.37 -8.01 -2.98
N GLY A 66 7.10 -7.58 -4.02
CA GLY A 66 6.73 -6.45 -4.85
C GLY A 66 5.35 -6.64 -5.50
N VAL A 67 5.07 -7.84 -6.02
CA VAL A 67 3.75 -8.17 -6.59
C VAL A 67 2.66 -8.12 -5.52
N ILE A 68 2.87 -8.70 -4.35
CA ILE A 68 1.85 -8.69 -3.28
C ILE A 68 1.56 -7.25 -2.82
N VAL A 69 2.60 -6.45 -2.60
CA VAL A 69 2.49 -5.04 -2.20
C VAL A 69 1.77 -4.24 -3.29
N PHE A 70 2.19 -4.37 -4.55
CA PHE A 70 1.58 -3.66 -5.66
C PHE A 70 0.11 -4.02 -5.82
N VAL A 71 -0.23 -5.31 -5.85
CA VAL A 71 -1.60 -5.79 -6.07
C VAL A 71 -2.51 -5.40 -4.91
N SER A 72 -2.06 -5.54 -3.67
CA SER A 72 -2.86 -5.15 -2.50
C SER A 72 -3.13 -3.64 -2.47
N HIS A 73 -2.10 -2.82 -2.70
CA HIS A 73 -2.22 -1.36 -2.75
C HIS A 73 -3.14 -0.91 -3.89
N TRP A 74 -2.91 -1.45 -5.09
CA TRP A 74 -3.79 -1.25 -6.25
C TRP A 74 -5.25 -1.62 -5.95
N LEU A 75 -5.48 -2.77 -5.31
CA LEU A 75 -6.82 -3.24 -4.99
C LEU A 75 -7.55 -2.29 -4.02
N ILE A 76 -6.85 -1.76 -3.01
CA ILE A 76 -7.43 -0.84 -2.04
C ILE A 76 -7.75 0.51 -2.70
N ASP A 77 -6.80 1.07 -3.46
CA ASP A 77 -6.87 2.44 -3.98
C ASP A 77 -7.66 2.60 -5.27
N ALA A 78 -7.53 1.64 -6.20
CA ALA A 78 -8.13 1.73 -7.53
C ALA A 78 -9.57 1.24 -7.56
N THR A 79 -10.01 0.53 -6.53
CA THR A 79 -11.38 0.03 -6.40
C THR A 79 -12.19 0.81 -5.38
N ASN A 80 -13.48 0.49 -5.27
CA ASN A 80 -14.36 1.08 -4.27
C ASN A 80 -14.34 0.30 -2.94
N LEU A 81 -13.31 -0.50 -2.65
CA LEU A 81 -13.26 -1.38 -1.47
C LEU A 81 -13.53 -0.63 -0.17
N VAL A 82 -12.90 0.53 0.03
CA VAL A 82 -13.09 1.38 1.21
C VAL A 82 -14.57 1.81 1.34
N GLN A 83 -15.19 2.25 0.24
CA GLN A 83 -16.58 2.70 0.26
C GLN A 83 -17.55 1.53 0.48
N VAL A 84 -17.28 0.37 -0.09
CA VAL A 84 -18.07 -0.86 0.13
C VAL A 84 -18.02 -1.25 1.61
N TRP A 85 -16.82 -1.25 2.20
CA TRP A 85 -16.64 -1.53 3.62
C TRP A 85 -17.37 -0.54 4.52
N MET A 86 -17.19 0.76 4.27
CA MET A 86 -17.85 1.81 5.03
C MET A 86 -19.37 1.68 5.01
N ARG A 87 -19.96 1.37 3.85
CA ARG A 87 -21.41 1.13 3.72
C ARG A 87 -21.84 -0.12 4.48
N PHE A 88 -21.08 -1.21 4.38
CA PHE A 88 -21.38 -2.45 5.08
C PHE A 88 -21.37 -2.29 6.61
N TYR A 89 -20.41 -1.54 7.16
CA TYR A 89 -20.32 -1.26 8.59
C TYR A 89 -21.16 -0.06 9.07
N GLY A 90 -21.79 0.69 8.17
CA GLY A 90 -22.57 1.88 8.52
C GLY A 90 -21.70 3.06 9.02
N GLN A 91 -20.50 3.23 8.47
CA GLN A 91 -19.59 4.32 8.83
C GLN A 91 -19.99 5.65 8.17
N SER A 92 -19.63 6.77 8.81
CA SER A 92 -19.89 8.11 8.29
C SER A 92 -19.15 8.39 6.99
N ASP A 93 -19.80 9.02 6.01
CA ASP A 93 -19.20 9.43 4.73
C ASP A 93 -18.24 10.63 4.80
N ARG A 94 -17.90 11.10 6.02
CA ARG A 94 -16.91 12.18 6.19
C ARG A 94 -15.56 11.78 5.60
N GLU A 95 -14.93 12.72 4.91
CA GLU A 95 -13.65 12.49 4.21
C GLU A 95 -12.58 11.93 5.14
N MET A 96 -12.40 12.50 6.33
CA MET A 96 -11.42 12.01 7.29
C MET A 96 -11.68 10.56 7.71
N VAL A 97 -12.95 10.14 7.86
CA VAL A 97 -13.28 8.74 8.19
C VAL A 97 -12.89 7.83 7.04
N ARG A 98 -13.19 8.22 5.80
CA ARG A 98 -12.77 7.47 4.61
C ARG A 98 -11.25 7.33 4.54
N ILE A 99 -10.50 8.41 4.77
CA ILE A 99 -9.03 8.38 4.83
C ILE A 99 -8.57 7.43 5.94
N MET A 100 -9.13 7.49 7.14
CA MET A 100 -8.71 6.59 8.23
C MET A 100 -8.99 5.11 7.93
N VAL A 101 -10.12 4.78 7.30
CA VAL A 101 -10.42 3.40 6.89
C VAL A 101 -9.46 2.92 5.82
N ASP A 102 -9.26 3.74 4.79
CA ASP A 102 -8.31 3.53 3.69
C ASP A 102 -6.90 3.22 4.24
N GLN A 103 -6.38 4.08 5.09
CA GLN A 103 -5.05 3.93 5.68
C GLN A 103 -4.98 2.71 6.61
N THR A 104 -6.04 2.39 7.34
CA THR A 104 -6.08 1.19 8.20
C THR A 104 -5.99 -0.09 7.37
N LEU A 105 -6.63 -0.17 6.20
CA LEU A 105 -6.52 -1.34 5.32
C LEU A 105 -5.07 -1.53 4.79
N HIS A 106 -4.39 -0.43 4.45
CA HIS A 106 -2.98 -0.46 4.08
C HIS A 106 -2.11 -0.97 5.23
N LEU A 107 -2.27 -0.41 6.44
CA LEU A 107 -1.51 -0.83 7.62
C LEU A 107 -1.78 -2.29 8.01
N LEU A 108 -3.03 -2.75 7.88
CA LEU A 108 -3.37 -4.16 8.10
C LEU A 108 -2.63 -5.07 7.12
N THR A 109 -2.57 -4.69 5.84
CA THR A 109 -1.82 -5.42 4.82
C THR A 109 -0.34 -5.52 5.18
N LEU A 110 0.28 -4.42 5.61
CA LEU A 110 1.67 -4.43 6.06
C LEU A 110 1.88 -5.31 7.30
N GLY A 111 0.96 -5.25 8.26
CA GLY A 111 0.99 -6.13 9.43
C GLY A 111 0.95 -7.60 9.03
N LEU A 112 0.04 -7.96 8.13
CA LEU A 112 -0.08 -9.32 7.61
C LEU A 112 1.18 -9.78 6.87
N LEU A 113 1.82 -8.92 6.08
CA LEU A 113 3.10 -9.24 5.42
C LEU A 113 4.18 -9.63 6.43
N THR A 114 4.21 -8.99 7.61
CA THR A 114 5.23 -9.30 8.62
C THR A 114 5.09 -10.66 9.29
N VAL A 115 3.92 -11.30 9.19
CA VAL A 115 3.69 -12.61 9.82
C VAL A 115 3.82 -13.78 8.84
N ILE A 116 4.00 -13.52 7.54
CA ILE A 116 4.17 -14.57 6.53
C ILE A 116 5.60 -15.15 6.64
N PRO A 117 5.78 -16.43 6.99
CA PRO A 117 7.10 -17.01 7.29
C PRO A 117 8.05 -17.06 6.08
N VAL A 118 7.51 -17.12 4.85
CA VAL A 118 8.28 -17.27 3.61
C VAL A 118 9.33 -16.18 3.43
N PHE A 119 9.12 -15.05 4.08
CA PHE A 119 9.96 -13.89 3.92
C PHE A 119 11.09 -13.77 4.97
N GLY A 120 11.08 -14.58 6.03
CA GLY A 120 12.22 -14.77 6.91
C GLY A 120 12.80 -13.52 7.57
N TRP A 121 11.96 -12.51 7.84
CA TRP A 121 12.35 -11.20 8.42
C TRP A 121 12.94 -11.27 9.82
#